data_AF-A0AAN8DUM2-F1
#
_entry.id   AF-A0AAN8DUM2-F1
#
_cell.length_a   1.000
_cell.length_b   1.000
_cell.length_c   1.000
_cell.angle_alpha   90.00
_cell.angle_beta   90.00
_cell.angle_gamma   90.00
#
_symmetry.space_group_name_H-M   'P 1'
#
loop_
_entity.id
_entity.type
_entity.pdbx_description
1 polymer ?
#
loop_
_entity_poly.entity_id
_entity_poly.type
_entity_poly.pdbx_seq_one_letter_code
_entity_poly.pdbx_strand_id
1 'polypeptide(L)'
;MAMAPAKNIKKGEVVFLPHYPAGDTKEQHELDRHQLIAESKKKDSTAIKDLMCGTFAHGRQDVIEDIKDRWPVLFDVSQVSAEFQRITTLNLEPKFMSMLDFYSPKLLSMFQGEKGAVGERHRAKMSILLQSGIPIQRK
;
A
#
# COMPACT_ATOMS: atom_id res chain seq x y z
N MET A 1 -23.46 -11.86 4.54
CA MET A 1 -23.49 -11.35 3.15
C MET A 1 -22.05 -11.31 2.65
N ALA A 2 -21.73 -12.01 1.56
CA ALA A 2 -20.38 -12.02 1.02
C ALA A 2 -20.06 -10.64 0.40
N MET A 3 -19.02 -9.98 0.89
CA MET A 3 -18.48 -8.76 0.27
C MET A 3 -18.00 -9.13 -1.14
N ALA A 4 -18.68 -8.59 -2.16
CA ALA A 4 -18.23 -8.73 -3.53
C ALA A 4 -16.84 -8.08 -3.67
N PRO A 5 -15.90 -8.69 -4.44
CA PRO A 5 -14.61 -8.07 -4.68
C PRO A 5 -14.82 -6.70 -5.31
N ALA A 6 -14.17 -5.69 -4.74
CA ALA A 6 -14.17 -4.33 -5.29
C ALA A 6 -13.78 -4.40 -6.77
N LYS A 7 -14.72 -4.09 -7.66
CA LYS A 7 -14.62 -4.35 -9.12
C LYS A 7 -13.50 -3.60 -9.84
N ASN A 8 -12.66 -2.82 -9.14
CA ASN A 8 -11.67 -1.93 -9.73
C ASN A 8 -10.30 -1.98 -9.03
N ILE A 9 -9.85 -3.13 -8.51
CA ILE A 9 -8.45 -3.23 -8.07
C ILE A 9 -7.57 -3.26 -9.33
N LYS A 10 -6.93 -2.13 -9.63
CA LYS A 10 -5.91 -2.06 -10.68
C LYS A 10 -4.81 -3.06 -10.32
N LYS A 11 -4.43 -3.92 -11.27
CA LYS A 11 -3.34 -4.89 -11.08
C LYS A 11 -2.08 -4.15 -10.62
N GLY A 12 -1.69 -4.34 -9.35
CA GLY A 12 -0.49 -3.73 -8.75
C GLY A 12 -0.74 -2.76 -7.59
N GLU A 13 -1.97 -2.27 -7.36
CA GLU A 13 -2.29 -1.51 -6.15
C GLU A 13 -2.53 -2.50 -4.99
N VAL A 14 -1.47 -2.79 -4.23
CA VAL A 14 -1.63 -3.36 -2.89
C VAL A 14 -2.18 -2.24 -2.01
N VAL A 15 -3.47 -2.30 -1.69
CA VAL A 15 -4.11 -1.32 -0.80
C VAL A 15 -3.56 -1.55 0.61
N PHE A 16 -2.50 -0.81 0.96
CA PHE A 16 -1.77 -0.95 2.22
C PHE A 16 -2.66 -0.72 3.46
N LEU A 17 -3.67 0.13 3.31
CA LEU A 17 -4.70 0.42 4.30
C LEU A 17 -6.05 0.63 3.58
N PRO A 18 -6.91 -0.39 3.48
CA PRO A 18 -8.19 -0.25 2.82
C PRO A 18 -9.08 0.76 3.54
N HIS A 19 -9.70 1.67 2.79
CA HIS A 19 -10.73 2.56 3.33
C HIS A 19 -11.92 1.72 3.84
N TYR A 20 -12.55 2.18 4.92
CA TYR A 20 -13.76 1.58 5.46
C TYR A 20 -14.82 1.43 4.36
N PRO A 21 -15.44 0.24 4.19
CA PRO A 21 -16.59 0.13 3.32
C PRO A 21 -17.72 1.02 3.86
N ALA A 22 -18.38 1.75 2.97
CA ALA A 22 -19.42 2.68 3.35
C ALA A 22 -20.61 1.92 3.98
N GLY A 23 -20.95 2.25 5.22
CA GLY A 23 -22.07 1.67 5.97
C GLY A 23 -21.68 0.82 7.18
N ASP A 24 -20.39 0.53 7.34
CA ASP A 24 -19.87 -0.22 8.47
C ASP A 24 -19.70 0.69 9.71
N THR A 25 -20.20 0.23 10.86
CA THR A 25 -20.12 0.99 12.13
C THR A 25 -19.10 0.36 13.08
N LYS A 26 -18.53 1.17 13.98
CA LYS A 26 -17.58 0.70 15.01
C LYS A 26 -18.14 -0.47 15.84
N GLU A 27 -19.44 -0.44 16.09
CA GLU A 27 -20.15 -1.47 16.84
C GLU A 27 -20.17 -2.81 16.08
N GLN A 28 -20.37 -2.79 14.76
CA GLN A 28 -20.30 -4.00 13.94
C GLN A 28 -18.90 -4.60 13.94
N HIS A 29 -17.84 -3.78 13.92
CA HIS A 29 -16.46 -4.26 13.99
C HIS A 29 -16.12 -4.93 15.30
N GLU A 30 -16.56 -4.34 16.41
CA GLU A 30 -16.40 -4.99 17.70
C GLU A 30 -17.18 -6.30 17.76
N LEU A 31 -18.39 -6.36 17.20
CA LEU A 31 -19.15 -7.62 17.13
C LEU A 31 -18.40 -8.70 16.32
N ASP A 32 -17.89 -8.34 15.14
CA ASP A 32 -17.13 -9.26 14.29
C ASP A 32 -15.84 -9.75 14.98
N ARG A 33 -15.16 -8.88 15.74
CA ARG A 33 -13.99 -9.25 16.56
C ARG A 33 -14.34 -10.27 17.64
N HIS A 34 -15.46 -10.09 18.33
CA HIS A 34 -15.93 -11.06 19.33
C HIS A 34 -16.30 -12.40 18.70
N GLN A 35 -16.93 -12.38 17.52
CA GLN A 35 -17.25 -13.59 16.76
C GLN A 35 -15.96 -14.32 16.34
N LEU A 36 -14.95 -13.60 15.85
CA LEU A 36 -13.66 -14.18 15.46
C LEU A 36 -12.98 -14.89 16.65
N ILE A 37 -13.02 -14.30 17.85
CA ILE A 37 -12.48 -14.93 19.06
C ILE A 37 -13.26 -16.20 19.42
N ALA A 38 -14.58 -16.19 19.29
CA ALA A 38 -15.40 -17.37 19.55
C ALA A 38 -15.10 -18.51 18.58
N GLU A 39 -15.00 -18.21 17.27
CA GLU A 39 -14.68 -19.21 16.24
C GLU A 39 -13.24 -19.72 16.35
N SER A 40 -12.29 -18.86 16.74
CA SER A 40 -10.91 -19.26 17.05
C SER A 40 -10.84 -20.31 18.17
N LYS A 41 -11.63 -20.14 19.24
CA LYS A 41 -11.72 -21.13 20.33
C LYS A 41 -12.32 -22.47 19.87
N LYS A 42 -13.25 -22.43 18.93
CA LYS A 42 -13.87 -23.61 18.32
C LYS A 42 -12.98 -24.29 17.27
N LYS A 43 -11.90 -23.63 16.83
CA LYS A 43 -11.00 -24.07 15.76
C LYS A 43 -11.72 -24.30 14.42
N ASP A 44 -12.79 -23.56 14.15
CA ASP A 44 -13.49 -23.61 12.86
C ASP A 44 -12.71 -22.83 11.79
N SER A 45 -11.85 -23.54 11.05
CA SER A 45 -10.98 -22.91 10.05
C SER A 45 -11.73 -22.21 8.91
N THR A 46 -12.94 -22.65 8.57
CA THR A 46 -13.71 -22.06 7.47
C THR A 46 -14.34 -20.76 7.93
N ALA A 47 -15.01 -20.77 9.08
CA ALA A 47 -15.61 -19.57 9.67
C ALA A 47 -14.55 -18.51 9.98
N ILE A 48 -13.39 -18.91 10.53
CA ILE A 48 -12.26 -18.00 10.78
C ILE A 48 -11.80 -17.34 9.47
N LYS A 49 -11.65 -18.11 8.39
CA LYS A 49 -11.18 -17.57 7.10
C LYS A 49 -12.15 -16.53 6.55
N ASP A 50 -13.45 -16.81 6.59
CA ASP A 50 -14.47 -15.88 6.08
C ASP A 50 -14.55 -14.61 6.92
N LEU A 51 -14.50 -14.72 8.25
CA LEU A 51 -14.46 -13.59 9.17
C LEU A 51 -13.18 -12.76 9.01
N MET A 52 -12.01 -13.39 8.86
CA MET A 52 -10.73 -12.70 8.61
C MET A 52 -10.76 -11.91 7.29
N CYS A 53 -11.41 -12.43 6.26
CA CYS A 53 -11.59 -11.69 5.00
C CYS A 53 -12.49 -10.46 5.18
N GLY A 54 -13.61 -10.58 5.91
CA GLY A 54 -14.53 -9.46 6.17
C GLY A 54 -13.94 -8.40 7.10
N THR A 55 -13.15 -8.81 8.08
CA THR A 55 -12.54 -7.92 9.09
C THR A 55 -11.16 -7.37 8.68
N PHE A 56 -10.66 -7.72 7.49
CA PHE A 56 -9.29 -7.40 7.07
C PHE A 56 -8.93 -5.91 7.18
N ALA A 57 -9.82 -5.02 6.74
CA ALA A 57 -9.59 -3.57 6.79
C ALA A 57 -9.54 -3.08 8.25
N HIS A 58 -10.53 -3.48 9.06
CA HIS A 58 -10.70 -3.09 10.46
C HIS A 58 -9.54 -3.58 11.32
N GLY A 59 -9.21 -4.87 11.24
CA GLY A 59 -8.12 -5.44 12.01
C GLY A 59 -6.76 -4.82 11.68
N ARG A 60 -6.50 -4.44 10.41
CA ARG A 60 -5.27 -3.72 10.07
C ARG A 60 -5.24 -2.31 10.65
N GLN A 61 -6.36 -1.59 10.59
CA GLN A 61 -6.44 -0.24 11.14
C GLN A 61 -6.21 -0.27 12.65
N ASP A 62 -6.91 -1.13 13.38
CA ASP A 62 -6.82 -1.23 14.83
C ASP A 62 -5.40 -1.57 15.29
N VAL A 63 -4.73 -2.51 14.60
CA VAL A 63 -3.33 -2.85 14.88
C VAL A 63 -2.40 -1.68 14.61
N ILE A 64 -2.62 -0.93 13.53
CA ILE A 64 -1.77 0.22 13.20
C ILE A 64 -1.98 1.36 14.20
N GLU A 65 -3.21 1.65 14.60
CA GLU A 65 -3.49 2.67 15.62
C GLU A 65 -2.91 2.26 16.99
N ASP A 66 -3.04 0.98 17.43
CA ASP A 66 -2.40 0.52 18.68
C ASP A 66 -0.87 0.70 18.66
N ILE A 67 -0.22 0.34 17.55
CA ILE A 67 1.23 0.50 17.40
C ILE A 67 1.59 1.99 17.38
N LYS A 68 0.80 2.83 16.72
CA LYS A 68 1.05 4.28 16.62
C LYS A 68 0.88 4.98 17.95
N ASP A 69 -0.11 4.61 18.75
CA ASP A 69 -0.31 5.17 20.08
C ASP A 69 0.79 4.76 21.05
N ARG A 70 1.27 3.50 20.95
CA ARG A 70 2.29 2.95 21.84
C ARG A 70 3.72 3.33 21.43
N TRP A 71 3.97 3.46 20.13
CA TRP A 71 5.28 3.69 19.54
C TRP A 71 5.21 4.75 18.44
N PRO A 72 4.81 6.00 18.77
CA PRO A 72 4.61 7.05 17.76
C PRO A 72 5.89 7.35 16.98
N VAL A 73 7.05 7.17 17.61
CA VAL A 73 8.36 7.38 16.97
C VAL A 73 8.65 6.41 15.83
N LEU A 74 8.03 5.22 15.76
CA LEU A 74 8.20 4.30 14.63
C LEU A 74 7.61 4.84 13.32
N PHE A 75 6.78 5.88 13.41
CA PHE A 75 6.20 6.56 12.26
C PHE A 75 6.95 7.85 11.89
N ASP A 76 8.02 8.18 12.63
CA ASP A 76 8.93 9.25 12.26
C ASP A 76 9.89 8.79 11.15
N VAL A 77 10.09 9.63 10.12
CA VAL A 77 10.89 9.29 8.94
C VAL A 77 12.34 8.95 9.30
N SER A 78 12.92 9.60 10.31
CA SER A 78 14.28 9.32 10.75
C SER A 78 14.39 7.92 11.38
N GLN A 79 13.38 7.52 12.16
CA GLN A 79 13.34 6.21 12.79
C GLN A 79 13.04 5.10 11.79
N VAL A 80 12.13 5.32 10.84
CA VAL A 80 11.90 4.39 9.73
C VAL A 80 13.20 4.13 8.96
N SER A 81 13.97 5.19 8.69
CA SER A 81 15.27 5.08 8.02
C SER A 81 16.28 4.30 8.85
N ALA A 82 16.34 4.55 10.17
CA ALA A 82 17.23 3.85 11.08
C ALA A 82 16.87 2.36 11.24
N GLU A 83 15.59 2.00 11.32
CA GLU A 83 15.13 0.60 11.39
C GLU A 83 15.39 -0.13 10.07
N PHE A 84 15.16 0.54 8.93
CA PHE A 84 15.54 -0.01 7.63
C PHE A 84 17.03 -0.34 7.57
N GLN A 85 17.89 0.56 8.05
CA GLN A 85 19.33 0.33 8.10
C GLN A 85 19.69 -0.80 9.07
N ARG A 86 19.03 -0.93 10.23
CA ARG A 86 19.26 -2.03 11.17
C ARG A 86 18.91 -3.39 10.58
N ILE A 87 17.80 -3.49 9.84
CA ILE A 87 17.32 -4.75 9.25
C ILE A 87 18.11 -5.12 8.00
N THR A 88 18.35 -4.15 7.11
CA THR A 88 18.90 -4.41 5.77
C THR A 88 20.40 -4.14 5.66
N THR A 89 21.00 -3.45 6.63
CA THR A 89 22.36 -2.89 6.61
C THR A 89 22.60 -1.81 5.55
N LEU A 90 21.54 -1.34 4.87
CA LEU A 90 21.60 -0.32 3.82
C LEU A 90 20.97 0.99 4.28
N ASN A 91 21.50 2.12 3.80
CA ASN A 91 20.87 3.43 4.02
C ASN A 91 19.64 3.57 3.11
N LEU A 92 18.47 3.82 3.71
CA LEU A 92 17.18 3.85 3.01
C LEU A 92 17.15 4.84 1.84
N GLU A 93 17.37 6.11 2.12
CA GLU A 93 17.24 7.18 1.11
C GLU A 93 18.23 7.03 -0.06
N PRO A 94 19.55 6.85 0.15
CA PRO A 94 20.49 6.63 -0.94
C PRO A 94 20.14 5.38 -1.77
N LYS A 95 19.74 4.29 -1.10
CA LYS A 95 19.35 3.06 -1.80
C LYS A 95 18.09 3.28 -2.63
N PHE A 96 17.10 3.94 -2.08
CA PHE A 96 15.85 4.25 -2.76
C PHE A 96 16.08 5.11 -4.00
N MET A 97 16.84 6.20 -3.87
CA MET A 97 17.17 7.08 -5.00
C MET A 97 17.96 6.34 -6.09
N SER A 98 18.97 5.55 -5.70
CA SER A 98 19.74 4.74 -6.65
C SER A 98 18.87 3.74 -7.42
N MET A 99 17.90 3.08 -6.75
CA MET A 99 16.99 2.15 -7.42
C MET A 99 15.97 2.90 -8.30
N LEU A 100 15.50 4.08 -7.88
CA LEU A 100 14.66 4.94 -8.70
C LEU A 100 15.37 5.34 -9.99
N ASP A 101 16.61 5.83 -9.90
CA ASP A 101 17.41 6.20 -11.06
C ASP A 101 17.63 5.01 -11.99
N PHE A 102 17.90 3.83 -11.42
CA PHE A 102 18.09 2.59 -12.18
C PHE A 102 16.84 2.17 -12.97
N TYR A 103 15.65 2.27 -12.37
CA TYR A 103 14.40 1.84 -13.03
C TYR A 103 13.73 2.93 -13.87
N SER A 104 14.05 4.20 -13.63
CA SER A 104 13.42 5.36 -14.30
C SER A 104 13.49 5.28 -15.84
N PRO A 105 14.63 4.94 -16.48
CA PRO A 105 14.69 4.84 -17.95
C PRO A 105 13.70 3.83 -18.53
N LYS A 106 13.55 2.66 -17.88
CA LYS A 106 12.62 1.61 -18.34
C LYS A 106 11.18 2.07 -18.16
N LEU A 107 10.83 2.67 -17.03
CA LEU A 107 9.50 3.24 -16.79
C LEU A 107 9.16 4.30 -17.84
N LEU A 108 10.08 5.23 -18.11
CA LEU A 108 9.90 6.26 -19.13
C LEU A 108 9.71 5.66 -20.53
N SER A 109 10.44 4.62 -20.90
CA SER A 109 10.26 3.95 -22.20
C SER A 109 8.87 3.31 -22.34
N MET A 110 8.32 2.74 -21.25
CA MET A 110 6.98 2.14 -21.25
C MET A 110 5.92 3.22 -21.49
N PHE A 111 6.04 4.37 -20.82
CA PHE A 111 5.11 5.49 -21.02
C PHE A 111 5.19 6.11 -22.41
N GLN A 112 6.37 6.13 -23.05
CA GLN A 112 6.53 6.60 -24.43
C GLN A 112 5.96 5.62 -25.47
N GLY A 113 6.01 4.32 -25.17
CA GLY A 113 5.51 3.27 -26.07
C GLY A 113 3.98 3.18 -26.15
N GLU A 114 3.25 3.80 -25.21
CA GLU A 114 1.79 3.81 -25.23
C GLU A 114 1.21 4.68 -26.36
N LYS A 115 0.15 4.17 -26.98
CA LYS A 115 -0.53 4.78 -28.13
C LYS A 115 -1.95 5.21 -27.77
N GLY A 116 -2.57 6.00 -28.65
CA GLY A 116 -3.92 6.54 -28.44
C GLY A 116 -4.00 7.57 -27.32
N ALA A 117 -5.20 7.81 -26.80
CA ALA A 117 -5.49 8.87 -25.83
C ALA A 117 -4.67 8.76 -24.52
N VAL A 118 -4.36 7.53 -24.09
CA VAL A 118 -3.52 7.30 -22.90
C VAL A 118 -2.07 7.72 -23.16
N GLY A 119 -1.52 7.34 -24.32
CA GLY A 119 -0.18 7.74 -24.74
C GLY A 119 -0.02 9.26 -24.92
N GLU A 120 -1.04 9.95 -25.44
CA GLU A 120 -1.04 11.41 -25.53
C GLU A 120 -1.02 12.08 -24.16
N ARG A 121 -1.83 11.57 -23.21
CA ARG A 121 -1.85 12.06 -21.83
C ARG A 121 -0.51 11.83 -21.13
N HIS A 122 0.12 10.66 -21.34
CA HIS A 122 1.45 10.37 -20.78
C HIS A 122 2.53 11.27 -21.39
N ARG A 123 2.54 11.46 -22.71
CA ARG A 123 3.48 12.40 -23.37
C ARG A 123 3.33 13.83 -22.85
N ALA A 124 2.11 14.31 -22.66
CA ALA A 124 1.88 15.66 -22.11
C ALA A 124 2.48 15.81 -20.70
N LYS A 125 2.27 14.82 -19.82
CA LYS A 125 2.86 14.82 -18.47
C LYS A 125 4.39 14.68 -18.48
N MET A 126 4.92 13.83 -19.34
CA MET A 126 6.37 13.64 -19.50
C MET A 126 7.06 14.90 -20.04
N SER A 127 6.42 15.65 -20.93
CA SER A 127 6.92 16.93 -21.43
C SER A 127 7.14 17.92 -20.29
N ILE A 128 6.20 18.00 -19.34
CA ILE A 128 6.30 18.84 -18.15
C ILE A 128 7.48 18.41 -17.26
N LEU A 129 7.63 17.10 -17.01
CA LEU A 129 8.72 16.52 -16.22
C LEU A 129 10.11 16.79 -16.83
N LEU A 130 10.22 16.78 -18.16
CA LEU A 130 11.49 17.03 -18.87
C LEU A 130 11.83 18.52 -18.94
N GLN A 131 10.83 19.40 -18.97
CA GLN A 131 11.01 20.86 -18.94
C GLN A 131 11.47 21.37 -17.55
N SER A 132 11.19 20.64 -16.46
CA SER A 132 11.62 21.00 -15.11
C SER A 132 13.08 20.67 -14.76
N GLY A 133 13.89 20.19 -15.71
CA GLY A 133 15.36 20.24 -15.61
C GLY A 133 16.06 19.09 -14.86
N ILE A 134 15.89 17.85 -15.31
CA ILE A 134 16.85 16.77 -14.98
C ILE A 134 17.43 16.21 -16.29
N PRO A 135 18.72 16.44 -16.60
CA PRO A 135 19.33 15.92 -17.81
C PRO A 135 19.47 14.39 -17.71
N ILE A 136 18.71 13.67 -18.54
CA ILE A 136 18.89 12.22 -18.74
C ILE A 136 20.21 12.04 -19.52
N GLN A 137 21.29 11.71 -18.82
CA GLN A 137 22.51 11.30 -19.48
C GLN A 137 22.26 9.96 -20.19
N ARG A 138 22.20 10.01 -21.53
CA ARG A 138 22.28 8.83 -22.38
C ARG A 138 23.73 8.36 -22.37
N LYS A 139 23.98 7.17 -21.84
CA LYS A 139 25.21 6.41 -22.13
C LYS A 139 25.13 5.81 -23.52
#